data_AF-A0A5A9PGS4-F1
#
_entry.id   AF-A0A5A9PGS4-F1
#
_cell.length_a   1.000
_cell.length_b   1.000
_cell.length_c   1.000
_cell.angle_alpha   90.00
_cell.angle_beta   90.00
_cell.angle_gamma   90.00
#
_symmetry.space_group_name_H-M   'P 1'
#
loop_
_entity.id
_entity.type
_entity.pdbx_description
1 polymer ?
#
loop_
_entity_poly.entity_id
_entity_poly.type
_entity_poly.pdbx_seq_one_letter_code
_entity_poly.pdbx_strand_id
1 'polypeptide(L)'
;MASPTDQLHQTLKRHLLEELLSKFERALLRSPLDPEDIEFVCRQQLYLMQALSRHVEIPIYIIQALQEVFEIVRQPPYSTAPHAMVVTTTGLRGRPRRMKDFGLSISDLYSSITDEELDNSVRAIKDEMPASGYRMDIEEADLDWDVAASYEACEDLGVVVPEFECPLSSDGLNGLEDLQNLTGSNTPATEMYLLCREFVTTNIV
;
A
#
# COMPACT_ATOMS: atom_id res chain seq x y z
N MET A 1 -24.93 12.54 44.82
CA MET A 1 -24.28 11.22 44.67
C MET A 1 -24.43 10.85 43.20
N ALA A 2 -23.33 10.73 42.45
CA ALA A 2 -23.40 10.41 41.02
C ALA A 2 -24.01 9.03 40.82
N SER A 3 -24.82 8.84 39.77
CA SER A 3 -25.45 7.54 39.49
C SER A 3 -24.36 6.51 39.15
N PRO A 4 -24.56 5.21 39.43
CA PRO A 4 -23.58 4.17 39.08
C PRO A 4 -23.28 4.12 37.58
N THR A 5 -24.23 4.53 36.74
CA THR A 5 -24.05 4.72 35.30
C THR A 5 -23.11 5.87 34.97
N ASP A 6 -23.18 7.02 35.66
CA ASP A 6 -22.26 8.15 35.43
C ASP A 6 -20.81 7.79 35.76
N GLN A 7 -20.59 6.99 36.81
CA GLN A 7 -19.25 6.53 37.18
C GLN A 7 -18.66 5.59 36.11
N LEU A 8 -19.50 4.74 35.52
CA LEU A 8 -19.09 3.87 34.42
C LEU A 8 -18.72 4.67 33.17
N HIS A 9 -19.55 5.64 32.77
CA HIS A 9 -19.26 6.51 31.62
C HIS A 9 -17.96 7.31 31.81
N GLN A 10 -17.70 7.83 33.02
CA GLN A 10 -16.44 8.52 33.32
C GLN A 10 -15.23 7.58 33.30
N THR A 11 -15.38 6.35 33.77
CA THR A 11 -14.31 5.34 33.74
C THR A 11 -13.99 4.93 32.30
N LEU A 12 -15.01 4.70 31.48
CA LEU A 12 -14.86 4.36 30.06
C LEU A 12 -14.20 5.51 29.29
N LYS A 13 -14.63 6.76 29.55
CA LYS A 13 -14.03 7.97 28.99
C LYS A 13 -12.54 8.07 29.28
N ARG A 14 -12.15 7.85 30.54
CA ARG A 14 -10.75 7.89 30.96
C ARG A 14 -9.93 6.84 30.23
N HIS A 15 -10.40 5.60 30.18
CA HIS A 15 -9.70 4.52 29.49
C HIS A 15 -9.56 4.76 27.99
N LEU A 16 -10.59 5.30 27.32
CA LEU A 16 -10.49 5.67 25.90
C LEU A 16 -9.41 6.72 25.64
N LEU A 17 -9.33 7.75 26.48
CA LEU A 17 -8.33 8.81 26.33
C LEU A 17 -6.91 8.31 26.65
N GLU A 18 -6.76 7.45 27.66
CA GLU A 18 -5.49 6.79 27.98
C GLU A 18 -5.02 5.89 26.82
N GLU A 19 -5.93 5.11 26.21
CA GLU A 19 -5.62 4.25 25.06
C GLU A 19 -5.22 5.07 23.84
N LEU A 20 -5.96 6.16 23.55
CA LEU A 20 -5.65 7.10 22.49
C LEU A 20 -4.23 7.64 22.63
N LEU A 21 -3.91 8.17 23.81
CA LEU A 21 -2.62 8.77 24.09
C LEU A 21 -1.48 7.75 23.97
N SER A 22 -1.65 6.55 24.53
CA SER A 22 -0.66 5.48 24.43
C SER A 22 -0.40 5.01 23.00
N LYS A 23 -1.44 4.96 22.14
CA LYS A 23 -1.28 4.58 20.72
C LYS A 23 -0.58 5.67 19.92
N PHE A 24 -0.93 6.93 20.16
CA PHE A 24 -0.25 8.07 19.52
C PHE A 24 1.21 8.19 19.97
N GLU A 25 1.51 8.03 21.25
CA GLU A 25 2.90 8.00 21.73
C GLU A 25 3.71 6.92 21.03
N ARG A 26 3.15 5.71 20.90
CA ARG A 26 3.82 4.61 20.18
C ARG A 26 4.03 4.90 18.70
N ALA A 27 3.04 5.47 18.02
CA ALA A 27 3.13 5.78 16.59
C ALA A 27 4.13 6.93 16.32
N LEU A 28 4.14 7.96 17.18
CA LEU A 28 4.99 9.15 17.02
C LEU A 28 6.43 8.96 17.48
N LEU A 29 6.68 8.05 18.44
CA LEU A 29 8.03 7.75 18.93
C LEU A 29 8.76 6.69 18.08
N ARG A 30 8.08 6.07 17.11
CA ARG A 30 8.71 5.12 16.18
C ARG A 30 9.66 5.85 15.24
N SER A 31 10.85 5.27 15.02
CA SER A 31 11.82 5.75 14.03
C SER A 31 12.15 4.63 13.04
N PRO A 32 12.01 4.85 11.72
CA PRO A 32 11.49 6.07 11.09
C PRO A 32 10.00 6.28 11.40
N LEU A 33 9.55 7.54 11.30
CA LEU A 33 8.14 7.87 11.42
C LEU A 33 7.38 7.20 10.26
N ASP A 34 6.42 6.36 10.58
CA ASP A 34 5.62 5.63 9.59
C ASP A 34 4.26 6.31 9.42
N PRO A 35 4.02 7.02 8.30
CA PRO A 35 2.75 7.68 8.06
C PRO A 35 1.59 6.68 7.90
N GLU A 36 1.83 5.47 7.39
CA GLU A 36 0.77 4.47 7.23
C GLU A 36 0.27 3.99 8.60
N ASP A 37 1.19 3.74 9.54
CA ASP A 37 0.88 3.41 10.94
C ASP A 37 0.07 4.53 11.61
N ILE A 38 0.43 5.80 11.40
CA ILE A 38 -0.27 6.95 11.99
C ILE A 38 -1.67 7.10 11.38
N GLU A 39 -1.80 6.94 10.06
CA GLU A 39 -3.10 7.00 9.37
C GLU A 39 -4.05 5.94 9.94
N PHE A 40 -3.54 4.72 10.09
CA PHE A 40 -4.28 3.59 10.64
C PHE A 40 -4.75 3.87 12.07
N VAL A 41 -3.86 4.35 12.95
CA VAL A 41 -4.21 4.68 14.34
C VAL A 41 -5.27 5.78 14.40
N CYS A 42 -5.15 6.83 13.59
CA CYS A 42 -6.14 7.90 13.53
C CYS A 42 -7.51 7.38 13.08
N ARG A 43 -7.53 6.56 12.01
CA ARG A 43 -8.75 5.96 11.46
C ARG A 43 -9.45 5.07 12.48
N GLN A 44 -8.71 4.14 13.08
CA GLN A 44 -9.25 3.22 14.08
C GLN A 44 -9.87 3.98 15.26
N GLN A 45 -9.17 5.01 15.74
CA GLN A 45 -9.63 5.76 16.90
C GLN A 45 -10.83 6.65 16.60
N LEU A 46 -10.92 7.24 15.41
CA LEU A 46 -12.13 7.94 14.98
C LEU A 46 -13.35 7.01 14.95
N TYR A 47 -13.20 5.79 14.39
CA TYR A 47 -14.29 4.80 14.38
C TYR A 47 -14.71 4.39 15.79
N LEU A 48 -13.75 4.15 16.68
CA LEU A 48 -14.04 3.80 18.07
C LEU A 48 -14.79 4.92 18.80
N MET A 49 -14.37 6.18 18.63
CA MET A 49 -15.04 7.34 19.21
C MET A 49 -16.45 7.54 18.66
N GLN A 50 -16.66 7.30 17.37
CA GLN A 50 -17.99 7.37 16.76
C GLN A 50 -18.91 6.26 17.29
N ALA A 51 -18.42 5.01 17.36
CA ALA A 51 -19.19 3.87 17.88
C ALA A 51 -19.61 4.06 19.35
N LEU A 52 -18.74 4.68 20.16
CA LEU A 52 -18.98 4.91 21.58
C LEU A 52 -19.59 6.28 21.91
N SER A 53 -19.86 7.13 20.90
CA SER A 53 -20.41 8.48 21.08
C SER A 53 -21.70 8.55 21.92
N ARG A 54 -22.53 7.50 21.87
CA ARG A 54 -23.78 7.39 22.64
C ARG A 54 -23.56 7.14 24.13
N HIS A 55 -22.36 6.68 24.50
CA HIS A 55 -21.99 6.29 25.85
C HIS A 55 -20.91 7.20 26.44
N VAL A 56 -20.10 7.86 25.60
CA VAL A 56 -19.03 8.74 26.06
C VAL A 56 -19.03 10.04 25.27
N GLU A 57 -19.24 11.14 25.98
CA GLU A 57 -19.00 12.46 25.45
C GLU A 57 -17.50 12.77 25.46
N ILE A 58 -16.89 12.69 24.27
CA ILE A 58 -15.53 13.16 24.02
C ILE A 58 -15.59 14.63 23.60
N PRO A 59 -14.74 15.50 24.17
CA PRO A 59 -14.70 16.89 23.76
C PRO A 59 -14.39 17.05 22.26
N ILE A 60 -15.15 17.92 21.59
CA ILE A 60 -15.10 18.10 20.14
C ILE A 60 -13.70 18.47 19.62
N TYR A 61 -12.92 19.22 20.40
CA TYR A 61 -11.56 19.61 20.03
C TYR A 61 -10.61 18.41 19.88
N ILE A 62 -10.83 17.31 20.60
CA ILE A 62 -10.03 16.08 20.47
C ILE A 62 -10.37 15.39 19.15
N ILE A 63 -11.67 15.31 18.83
CA ILE A 63 -12.15 14.71 17.58
C ILE A 63 -11.63 15.51 16.38
N GLN A 64 -11.73 16.85 16.46
CA GLN A 64 -11.22 17.76 15.42
C GLN A 64 -9.71 17.60 15.22
N ALA A 65 -8.92 17.60 16.30
CA ALA A 65 -7.48 17.40 16.20
C ALA A 65 -7.13 16.04 15.59
N LEU A 66 -7.88 14.97 15.93
CA LEU A 66 -7.66 13.66 15.32
C LEU A 66 -7.98 13.64 13.82
N GLN A 67 -9.07 14.32 13.43
CA GLN A 67 -9.46 14.47 12.03
C GLN A 67 -8.40 15.27 11.25
N GLU A 68 -7.86 16.34 11.83
CA GLU A 68 -6.78 17.12 11.21
C GLU A 68 -5.54 16.27 10.97
N VAL A 69 -5.11 15.48 11.97
CA VAL A 69 -3.97 14.57 11.80
C VAL A 69 -4.27 13.51 10.74
N PHE A 70 -5.47 12.92 10.76
CA PHE A 70 -5.89 11.94 9.75
C PHE A 70 -5.80 12.52 8.33
N GLU A 71 -6.31 13.73 8.11
CA GLU A 71 -6.26 14.39 6.80
C GLU A 71 -4.83 14.75 6.39
N ILE A 72 -3.99 15.20 7.32
CA ILE A 72 -2.58 15.50 7.04
C ILE A 72 -1.83 14.25 6.58
N VAL A 73 -2.07 13.12 7.24
CA VAL A 73 -1.36 11.86 6.96
C VAL A 73 -1.90 11.18 5.71
N ARG A 74 -3.20 11.30 5.45
CA ARG A 74 -3.85 10.79 4.25
C ARG A 74 -3.49 11.59 2.99
N GLN A 75 -3.04 12.84 3.13
CA GLN A 75 -2.58 13.60 1.98
C GLN A 75 -1.45 12.83 1.31
N PRO A 76 -1.58 12.48 0.01
CA PRO A 76 -0.49 11.84 -0.69
C PRO A 76 0.74 12.73 -0.53
N PRO A 77 1.93 12.16 -0.22
CA PRO A 77 3.14 12.96 -0.18
C PRO A 77 3.17 13.73 -1.48
N TYR A 78 3.32 15.06 -1.42
CA TYR A 78 3.35 15.95 -2.59
C TYR A 78 4.29 15.34 -3.61
N SER A 79 3.73 14.53 -4.49
CA SER A 79 4.51 13.81 -5.47
C SER A 79 4.70 14.86 -6.53
N THR A 80 5.91 15.42 -6.54
CA THR A 80 6.38 16.27 -7.63
C THR A 80 6.41 15.51 -8.96
N ALA A 81 6.13 14.19 -8.95
CA ALA A 81 5.83 13.45 -10.16
C ALA A 81 4.54 14.01 -10.77
N PRO A 82 4.54 14.39 -12.07
CA PRO A 82 3.35 14.86 -12.74
C PRO A 82 2.24 13.82 -12.56
N HIS A 83 1.11 14.26 -12.01
CA HIS A 83 -0.07 13.42 -11.84
C HIS A 83 -0.50 12.98 -13.24
N ALA A 84 -0.17 11.76 -13.64
CA ALA A 84 -0.59 11.21 -14.92
C ALA A 84 -2.11 11.07 -14.87
N MET A 85 -2.80 11.93 -15.61
CA MET A 85 -4.24 11.78 -15.80
C MET A 85 -4.49 10.53 -16.64
N VAL A 86 -4.97 9.48 -15.99
CA VAL A 86 -5.43 8.25 -16.66
C VAL A 86 -6.84 8.53 -17.17
N VAL A 87 -7.01 8.54 -18.50
CA VAL A 87 -8.31 8.68 -19.16
C VAL A 87 -8.73 7.30 -19.65
N THR A 88 -9.90 6.84 -19.21
CA THR A 88 -10.50 5.60 -19.73
C THR A 88 -11.11 5.89 -21.09
N THR A 89 -10.59 5.28 -22.15
CA THR A 89 -11.20 5.34 -23.48
C THR A 89 -11.50 3.92 -23.97
N THR A 90 -12.51 3.78 -24.82
CA THR A 90 -12.84 2.51 -25.48
C THR A 90 -11.73 2.15 -26.47
N GLY A 91 -11.04 1.03 -26.24
CA GLY A 91 -9.92 0.57 -27.06
C GLY A 91 -9.72 -0.94 -26.98
N LEU A 92 -8.99 -1.50 -27.94
CA LEU A 92 -8.68 -2.93 -27.97
C LEU A 92 -7.79 -3.30 -26.78
N ARG A 93 -8.19 -4.30 -25.99
CA ARG A 93 -7.36 -4.82 -24.89
C ARG A 93 -6.00 -5.27 -25.42
N GLY A 94 -4.92 -4.88 -24.74
CA GLY A 94 -3.58 -5.41 -24.98
C GLY A 94 -3.55 -6.93 -24.82
N ARG A 95 -2.66 -7.63 -25.54
CA ARG A 95 -2.55 -9.09 -25.48
C ARG A 95 -2.28 -9.56 -24.04
N PRO A 96 -3.02 -10.55 -23.50
CA PRO A 96 -2.73 -11.13 -22.20
C PRO A 96 -1.31 -11.74 -22.17
N ARG A 97 -0.63 -11.53 -21.04
CA ARG A 97 0.73 -11.95 -20.65
C ARG A 97 1.48 -12.85 -21.66
N ARG A 98 2.48 -12.28 -22.33
CA ARG A 98 3.42 -12.96 -23.25
C ARG A 98 4.24 -14.10 -22.64
N MET A 99 4.12 -14.39 -21.34
CA MET A 99 4.89 -15.45 -20.66
C MET A 99 4.71 -16.82 -21.32
N LYS A 100 3.48 -17.15 -21.74
CA LYS A 100 3.20 -18.42 -22.42
C LYS A 100 3.85 -18.50 -23.81
N ASP A 101 3.93 -17.36 -24.52
CA ASP A 101 4.57 -17.27 -25.84
C ASP A 101 6.10 -17.44 -25.74
N PHE A 102 6.69 -17.10 -24.59
CA PHE A 102 8.11 -17.27 -24.30
C PHE A 102 8.44 -18.56 -23.52
N GLY A 103 7.46 -19.45 -23.30
CA GLY A 103 7.66 -20.70 -22.57
C GLY A 103 8.02 -20.54 -21.09
N LEU A 104 7.76 -19.38 -20.51
CA LEU A 104 8.06 -19.08 -19.10
C LEU A 104 6.85 -19.47 -18.24
N SER A 105 7.01 -20.47 -17.37
CA SER A 105 6.00 -20.83 -16.39
C SER A 105 6.28 -20.14 -15.05
N ILE A 106 5.26 -19.53 -14.46
CA ILE A 106 5.34 -18.98 -13.09
C ILE A 106 5.58 -20.12 -12.09
N SER A 107 5.15 -21.34 -12.42
CA SER A 107 5.35 -22.52 -11.57
C SER A 107 6.80 -22.84 -11.27
N ASP A 108 7.69 -22.52 -12.21
CA ASP A 108 9.09 -22.90 -12.14
C ASP A 108 9.90 -21.95 -11.25
N LEU A 109 9.30 -20.81 -10.88
CA LEU A 109 9.85 -19.79 -9.99
C LEU A 109 9.22 -19.84 -8.59
N TYR A 110 8.20 -20.67 -8.36
CA TYR A 110 7.67 -20.84 -7.02
C TYR A 110 8.70 -21.57 -6.14
N SER A 111 8.80 -21.11 -4.90
CA SER A 111 9.57 -21.78 -3.87
C SER A 111 9.01 -23.18 -3.62
N SER A 112 9.87 -24.18 -3.44
CA SER A 112 9.48 -25.55 -3.03
C SER A 112 9.13 -25.65 -1.54
N ILE A 113 8.82 -24.53 -0.89
CA ILE A 113 8.47 -24.48 0.52
C ILE A 113 7.18 -25.26 0.76
N THR A 114 7.17 -26.06 1.81
CA THR A 114 5.97 -26.80 2.22
C THR A 114 4.99 -25.90 2.99
N ASP A 115 3.72 -26.27 3.04
CA ASP A 115 2.70 -25.52 3.79
C ASP A 115 3.08 -25.37 5.27
N GLU A 116 3.70 -26.38 5.86
CA GLU A 116 4.16 -26.35 7.25
C GLU A 116 5.31 -25.34 7.46
N GLU A 117 6.27 -25.29 6.54
CA GLU A 117 7.35 -24.30 6.56
C GLU A 117 6.84 -22.88 6.31
N LEU A 118 5.82 -22.74 5.45
CA LEU A 118 5.14 -21.47 5.21
C LEU A 118 4.43 -20.98 6.47
N ASP A 119 3.65 -21.84 7.14
CA ASP A 119 2.95 -21.51 8.38
C ASP A 119 3.91 -21.11 9.49
N ASN A 120 5.05 -21.79 9.60
CA ASN A 120 6.08 -21.47 10.56
C ASN A 120 6.74 -20.11 10.27
N SER A 121 6.96 -19.79 8.99
CA SER A 121 7.49 -18.49 8.57
C SER A 121 6.50 -17.35 8.85
N VAL A 122 5.21 -17.55 8.55
CA VAL A 122 4.15 -16.57 8.84
C VAL A 122 4.03 -16.32 10.34
N ARG A 123 4.12 -17.38 11.16
CA ARG A 123 4.09 -17.25 12.61
C ARG A 123 5.28 -16.46 13.15
N ALA A 124 6.49 -16.76 12.66
CA ALA A 124 7.70 -16.02 13.05
C ALA A 124 7.61 -14.53 12.70
N ILE A 125 7.12 -14.21 11.49
CA ILE A 125 6.88 -12.82 11.06
C ILE A 125 5.85 -12.14 11.96
N LYS A 126 4.78 -12.84 12.33
CA LYS A 126 3.73 -12.28 13.20
C LYS A 126 4.21 -12.05 14.64
N ASP A 127 5.13 -12.87 15.13
CA ASP A 127 5.75 -12.69 16.44
C ASP A 127 6.74 -11.51 16.44
N GLU A 128 7.48 -11.33 15.35
CA GLU A 128 8.45 -10.24 15.19
C GLU A 128 7.78 -8.89 14.87
N MET A 129 6.68 -8.94 14.09
CA MET A 129 5.84 -7.81 13.73
C MET A 129 4.38 -8.14 14.08
N PRO A 130 3.95 -7.89 15.34
CA PRO A 130 2.57 -8.16 15.77
C PRO A 130 1.51 -7.31 15.06
N ALA A 131 1.94 -6.29 14.32
CA ALA A 131 1.10 -5.47 13.45
C ALA A 131 1.04 -5.93 11.97
N SER A 132 1.88 -6.89 11.58
CA SER A 132 1.83 -7.45 10.22
C SER A 132 0.56 -8.30 10.06
N GLY A 133 -0.25 -7.98 9.04
CA GLY A 133 -1.50 -8.69 8.76
C GLY A 133 -2.77 -8.04 9.30
N TYR A 134 -2.70 -6.87 9.95
CA TYR A 134 -3.89 -6.01 10.01
C TYR A 134 -4.12 -5.51 8.59
N ARG A 135 -5.11 -6.08 7.88
CA ARG A 135 -5.60 -5.53 6.62
C ARG A 135 -5.81 -4.04 6.87
N MET A 136 -5.09 -3.18 6.16
CA MET A 136 -5.71 -1.93 5.78
C MET A 136 -7.01 -2.35 5.13
N ASP A 137 -8.14 -1.93 5.67
CA ASP A 137 -9.32 -1.72 4.87
C ASP A 137 -8.91 -0.63 3.86
N ILE A 138 -8.13 -1.03 2.85
CA ILE A 138 -8.35 -0.55 1.50
C ILE A 138 -9.87 -0.69 1.39
N GLU A 139 -10.60 0.40 1.15
CA GLU A 139 -11.96 0.25 0.64
C GLU A 139 -11.82 -0.73 -0.51
N GLU A 140 -12.12 -2.00 -0.24
CA GLU A 140 -12.05 -3.06 -1.22
C GLU A 140 -13.19 -2.64 -2.12
N ALA A 141 -12.85 -1.84 -3.15
CA ALA A 141 -13.82 -1.31 -4.08
C ALA A 141 -14.74 -2.48 -4.40
N ASP A 142 -16.05 -2.27 -4.36
CA ASP A 142 -17.11 -3.30 -4.48
C ASP A 142 -16.99 -4.07 -5.81
N LEU A 143 -15.89 -4.80 -5.96
CA LEU A 143 -15.43 -5.59 -7.07
C LEU A 143 -15.69 -6.99 -6.59
N ASP A 144 -16.83 -7.50 -7.03
CA ASP A 144 -17.16 -8.89 -6.90
C ASP A 144 -16.08 -9.70 -7.64
N TRP A 145 -15.12 -10.24 -6.90
CA TRP A 145 -13.99 -10.98 -7.44
C TRP A 145 -14.41 -12.28 -8.13
N ASP A 146 -15.55 -12.87 -7.71
CA ASP A 146 -16.13 -14.04 -8.36
C ASP A 146 -16.72 -13.65 -9.72
N VAL A 147 -17.37 -12.48 -9.81
CA VAL A 147 -17.82 -11.90 -11.09
C VAL A 147 -16.63 -11.44 -11.93
N ALA A 148 -15.59 -10.83 -11.36
CA ALA A 148 -14.39 -10.40 -12.09
C ALA A 148 -13.61 -11.58 -12.69
N ALA A 149 -13.58 -12.72 -11.98
CA ALA A 149 -12.94 -13.95 -12.44
C ALA A 149 -13.82 -14.76 -13.40
N SER A 150 -15.15 -14.64 -13.30
CA SER A 150 -16.12 -15.31 -14.18
C SER A 150 -16.64 -14.44 -15.32
N TYR A 151 -16.20 -13.18 -15.42
CA TYR A 151 -16.47 -12.28 -16.54
C TYR A 151 -15.89 -12.92 -17.81
N GLU A 152 -16.73 -13.65 -18.54
CA GLU A 152 -16.47 -13.91 -19.95
C GLU A 152 -16.21 -12.57 -20.61
N ALA A 153 -15.05 -12.47 -21.28
CA ALA A 153 -14.46 -11.23 -21.75
C ALA A 153 -15.51 -10.27 -22.34
N CYS A 154 -15.95 -9.30 -21.54
CA CYS A 154 -16.65 -8.15 -22.09
C CYS A 154 -15.61 -7.38 -22.91
N GLU A 155 -15.85 -7.32 -24.23
CA GLU A 155 -14.90 -6.81 -25.22
C GLU A 155 -14.61 -5.30 -25.07
N ASP A 156 -15.34 -4.60 -24.19
CA ASP A 156 -15.56 -3.15 -24.32
C ASP A 156 -14.95 -2.25 -23.21
N LEU A 157 -14.25 -2.80 -22.21
CA LEU A 157 -13.64 -1.99 -21.15
C LEU A 157 -12.14 -2.31 -20.97
N GLY A 158 -11.30 -1.33 -21.31
CA GLY A 158 -9.86 -1.33 -21.13
C GLY A 158 -9.39 -0.04 -20.47
N VAL A 159 -8.32 -0.12 -19.67
CA VAL A 159 -7.60 1.05 -19.19
C VAL A 159 -6.62 1.45 -20.28
N VAL A 160 -6.74 2.67 -20.80
CA VAL A 160 -5.74 3.22 -21.70
C VAL A 160 -4.58 3.75 -20.86
N VAL A 161 -3.46 3.05 -20.97
CA VAL A 161 -2.20 3.47 -20.37
C VAL A 161 -1.73 4.72 -21.13
N PRO A 162 -1.51 5.87 -20.46
CA PRO A 162 -0.94 7.03 -21.10
C PRO A 162 0.41 6.67 -21.73
N GLU A 163 0.53 6.88 -23.03
CA GLU A 163 1.82 6.72 -23.72
C GLU A 163 2.69 7.93 -23.36
N PHE A 164 3.81 7.66 -22.69
CA PHE A 164 4.86 8.65 -22.48
C PHE A 164 5.94 8.43 -23.53
N GLU A 165 6.49 9.52 -24.05
CA GLU A 165 7.69 9.43 -24.90
C GLU A 165 8.82 8.84 -24.06
N CYS A 166 9.50 7.83 -24.60
CA CYS A 166 10.67 7.27 -23.94
C CYS A 166 11.71 8.39 -23.80
N PRO A 167 12.22 8.68 -22.59
CA PRO A 167 13.14 9.79 -22.39
C PRO A 167 14.55 9.50 -22.90
N LEU A 168 14.80 8.29 -23.43
CA LEU A 168 16.05 7.87 -24.02
C LEU A 168 15.95 7.92 -25.55
N SER A 169 17.02 8.40 -26.18
CA SER A 169 17.20 8.25 -27.63
C SER A 169 17.36 6.77 -28.03
N SER A 170 17.20 6.46 -29.31
CA SER A 170 17.46 5.10 -29.83
C SER A 170 18.88 4.61 -29.51
N ASP A 171 19.86 5.51 -29.52
CA ASP A 171 21.24 5.18 -29.15
C ASP A 171 21.37 4.88 -27.64
N GLY A 172 20.65 5.62 -26.80
CA GLY A 172 20.57 5.35 -25.36
C GLY A 172 19.92 4.01 -25.06
N LEU A 173 18.87 3.62 -25.81
CA LEU A 173 18.23 2.31 -25.66
C LEU A 173 19.18 1.17 -26.05
N ASN A 174 19.91 1.30 -27.16
CA ASN A 174 20.91 0.30 -27.56
C ASN A 174 22.02 0.17 -26.51
N GLY A 175 22.50 1.29 -25.96
CA GLY A 175 23.52 1.28 -24.91
C GLY A 175 23.04 0.62 -23.60
N LEU A 176 21.76 0.73 -23.28
CA LEU A 176 21.17 0.05 -22.12
C LEU A 176 21.05 -1.46 -22.34
N GLU A 177 20.70 -1.89 -23.56
CA GLU A 177 20.68 -3.30 -23.96
C GLU A 177 22.09 -3.92 -23.92
N ASP A 178 23.09 -3.18 -24.40
CA ASP A 178 24.49 -3.60 -24.32
C ASP A 178 24.95 -3.73 -22.86
N LEU A 179 24.58 -2.80 -21.97
CA LEU A 179 24.89 -2.87 -20.54
C LEU A 179 24.25 -4.10 -19.90
N GLN A 180 23.02 -4.46 -20.28
CA GLN A 180 22.37 -5.68 -19.83
C GLN A 180 23.07 -6.95 -20.33
N ASN A 181 23.56 -6.95 -21.57
CA ASN A 181 24.28 -8.08 -22.15
C ASN A 181 25.71 -8.24 -21.59
N LEU A 182 26.36 -7.14 -21.21
CA LEU A 182 27.68 -7.11 -20.55
C LEU A 182 27.60 -7.57 -19.09
N THR A 183 26.47 -7.31 -18.44
CA THR A 183 26.24 -7.66 -17.04
C THR A 183 25.73 -9.10 -16.97
N GLY A 184 26.64 -10.07 -16.82
CA GLY A 184 26.31 -11.50 -16.86
C GLY A 184 25.29 -11.97 -15.79
N SER A 185 24.81 -13.20 -15.92
CA SER A 185 23.75 -13.82 -15.08
C SER A 185 24.04 -13.92 -13.57
N ASN A 186 25.24 -13.52 -13.12
CA ASN A 186 25.67 -13.56 -11.72
C ASN A 186 25.57 -12.21 -11.01
N THR A 187 25.22 -11.13 -11.70
CA THR A 187 25.08 -9.82 -11.05
C THR A 187 23.76 -9.79 -10.26
N PRO A 188 23.80 -9.46 -8.96
CA PRO A 188 22.57 -9.34 -8.18
C PRO A 188 21.65 -8.27 -8.76
N ALA A 189 20.34 -8.55 -8.78
CA ALA A 189 19.34 -7.69 -9.41
C ALA A 189 19.38 -6.23 -8.91
N THR A 190 19.73 -6.03 -7.64
CA THR A 190 19.92 -4.70 -7.04
C THR A 190 21.05 -3.91 -7.71
N GLU A 191 22.19 -4.54 -7.96
CA GLU A 191 23.34 -3.89 -8.60
C GLU A 191 23.04 -3.59 -10.07
N MET A 192 22.38 -4.53 -10.76
CA MET A 192 21.93 -4.31 -12.13
C MET A 192 20.93 -3.14 -12.22
N TYR A 193 19.98 -3.05 -11.28
CA TYR A 193 19.06 -1.92 -11.21
C TYR A 193 19.80 -0.59 -11.01
N LEU A 194 20.80 -0.55 -10.12
CA LEU A 194 21.59 0.67 -9.87
C LEU A 194 22.36 1.11 -11.12
N LEU A 195 23.00 0.18 -11.82
CA LEU A 195 23.74 0.44 -13.06
C LEU A 195 22.82 0.97 -14.17
N CYS A 196 21.68 0.30 -14.39
CA CYS A 196 20.68 0.77 -15.35
C CYS A 196 20.15 2.15 -14.98
N ARG A 197 19.82 2.37 -13.70
CA ARG A 197 19.29 3.66 -13.25
C ARG A 197 20.31 4.78 -13.47
N GLU A 198 21.58 4.54 -13.16
CA GLU A 198 22.66 5.52 -13.36
C GLU A 198 22.86 5.82 -14.85
N PHE A 199 22.88 4.78 -15.68
CA PHE A 199 22.97 4.93 -17.14
C PHE A 199 21.80 5.74 -17.69
N VAL A 200 20.56 5.41 -17.31
CA VAL A 200 19.36 6.12 -17.76
C VAL A 200 19.40 7.57 -17.30
N THR A 201 19.73 7.83 -16.03
CA THR A 201 19.81 9.20 -15.49
C THR A 201 20.81 10.08 -16.26
N THR A 202 21.88 9.48 -16.78
CA THR A 202 22.95 10.19 -17.51
C THR A 202 22.62 10.40 -18.99
N ASN A 203 21.73 9.58 -19.57
CA ASN A 203 21.44 9.56 -21.01
C ASN A 203 20.00 9.97 -21.35
N ILE A 204 19.23 10.48 -20.39
CA ILE A 204 17.95 11.15 -20.65
C ILE A 204 18.22 12.41 -21.49
N VAL A 205 17.39 12.63 -22.53
CA VAL A 205 17.45 13.77 -23.45
C VAL A 205 16.45 14.85 -23.07
#